data_AF-A0A2N1I8D3-F1
#
_entry.id   AF-A0A2N1I8D3-F1
#
_cell.length_a   1.000
_cell.length_b   1.000
_cell.length_c   1.000
_cell.angle_alpha   90.00
_cell.angle_beta   90.00
_cell.angle_gamma   90.00
#
_symmetry.space_group_name_H-M   'P 1'
#
loop_
_entity.id
_entity.type
_entity.pdbx_description
1 polymer ?
#
loop_
_entity_poly.entity_id
_entity_poly.type
_entity_poly.pdbx_seq_one_letter_code
_entity_poly.pdbx_strand_id
1 'polypeptide(L)'
;MTILIICLFLALLLPLLAKGPVAYAMAKLGGYNNNHPRQQQSKLTGFGARALAAHQNAFESVILFAPAVILALVTGNTQQNIVILAVVHVVARVLYNILYLLNISLLRSIAWAVATLCSFVIVFQCIP
;
A
#
# COMPACT_ATOMS: atom_id res chain seq x y z
N MET A 1 -14.87 -7.97 -13.33
CA MET A 1 -13.55 -7.62 -13.92
C MET A 1 -13.16 -6.15 -13.68
N THR A 2 -13.97 -5.16 -14.09
CA THR A 2 -13.63 -3.72 -13.96
C THR A 2 -13.20 -3.30 -12.56
N ILE A 3 -13.90 -3.77 -11.51
CA ILE A 3 -13.55 -3.43 -10.12
C ILE A 3 -12.16 -3.92 -9.73
N LEU A 4 -11.74 -5.10 -10.19
CA LEU A 4 -10.40 -5.63 -9.94
C LEU A 4 -9.32 -4.75 -10.57
N ILE A 5 -9.57 -4.26 -11.79
CA ILE A 5 -8.67 -3.34 -12.49
C ILE A 5 -8.59 -2.00 -11.75
N ILE A 6 -9.72 -1.47 -11.26
CA ILE A 6 -9.75 -0.25 -10.45
C ILE A 6 -8.97 -0.46 -9.14
N CYS A 7 -9.17 -1.59 -8.46
CA CYS A 7 -8.44 -1.90 -7.22
C CYS A 7 -6.92 -1.99 -7.47
N LEU A 8 -6.52 -2.64 -8.56
CA LEU A 8 -5.11 -2.69 -8.98
C LEU A 8 -4.56 -1.29 -9.26
N PHE A 9 -5.29 -0.46 -10.01
CA PHE A 9 -4.91 0.93 -10.27
C PHE A 9 -4.72 1.73 -8.97
N LEU A 10 -5.67 1.66 -8.04
CA LEU A 10 -5.58 2.34 -6.75
C LEU A 10 -4.41 1.83 -5.90
N ALA A 11 -4.15 0.52 -5.90
CA ALA A 11 -3.02 -0.06 -5.19
C ALA A 11 -1.67 0.39 -5.77
N LEU A 12 -1.56 0.53 -7.10
CA LEU A 12 -0.37 1.08 -7.77
C LEU A 12 -0.18 2.58 -7.51
N LEU A 13 -1.28 3.32 -7.36
CA LEU A 13 -1.26 4.76 -7.09
C LEU A 13 -0.87 5.07 -5.64
N LEU A 14 -1.25 4.21 -4.69
CA LEU A 14 -1.08 4.46 -3.26
C LEU A 14 0.38 4.74 -2.81
N PRO A 15 1.42 4.00 -3.24
CA PRO A 15 2.80 4.33 -2.90
C PRO A 15 3.22 5.72 -3.39
N LEU A 16 2.72 6.13 -4.57
CA LEU A 16 3.02 7.44 -5.14
C LEU A 16 2.37 8.55 -4.31
N LEU A 17 1.12 8.36 -3.88
CA LEU A 17 0.43 9.29 -2.98
C LEU A 17 1.09 9.35 -1.59
N ALA A 18 1.51 8.20 -1.05
CA ALA A 18 2.20 8.11 0.23
C ALA A 18 3.56 8.83 0.25
N LYS A 19 4.13 9.16 -0.93
CA LYS A 19 5.33 10.00 -1.04
C LYS A 19 5.05 11.46 -0.65
N GLY A 20 3.82 11.95 -0.74
CA GLY A 20 3.46 13.34 -0.41
C GLY A 20 3.89 13.75 1.01
N PRO A 21 3.46 13.03 2.06
CA PRO A 21 3.91 13.26 3.44
C PRO A 21 5.43 13.18 3.63
N VAL A 22 6.12 12.32 2.89
CA VAL A 22 7.59 12.22 2.90
C VAL A 22 8.21 13.50 2.35
N ALA A 23 7.74 13.96 1.18
CA ALA A 23 8.22 15.18 0.55
C ALA A 23 7.98 16.43 1.42
N TYR A 24 6.83 16.49 2.10
CA TYR A 24 6.53 17.51 3.09
C TYR A 24 7.55 17.52 4.25
N ALA A 25 7.85 16.35 4.80
CA ALA A 25 8.83 16.22 5.87
C ALA A 25 10.26 16.55 5.40
N MET A 26 10.62 16.16 4.18
CA MET A 26 11.90 16.55 3.56
C MET A 26 11.99 18.07 3.37
N ALA A 27 10.94 18.73 2.90
CA ALA A 27 10.92 20.18 2.75
C ALA A 27 11.11 20.91 4.09
N LYS A 28 10.58 20.36 5.20
CA LYS A 28 10.82 20.90 6.54
C LYS A 28 12.24 20.67 7.06
N LEU A 29 13.00 19.74 6.48
CA LEU A 29 14.39 19.44 6.81
C LEU A 29 15.36 20.28 5.96
N GLY A 30 15.12 21.61 5.91
CA GLY A 30 15.98 22.55 5.18
C GLY A 30 15.73 22.63 3.67
N GLY A 31 14.52 22.31 3.20
CA GLY A 31 14.15 22.32 1.78
C GLY A 31 14.34 20.96 1.11
N TYR A 32 13.60 20.71 0.02
CA TYR A 32 13.66 19.42 -0.68
C TYR A 32 14.96 19.31 -1.50
N ASN A 33 15.83 18.38 -1.14
CA ASN A 33 17.08 18.12 -1.86
C ASN A 33 16.85 17.12 -3.00
N ASN A 34 16.73 17.62 -4.23
CA ASN A 34 16.52 16.78 -5.40
C ASN A 34 17.80 16.09 -5.91
N ASN A 35 18.98 16.57 -5.50
CA ASN A 35 20.26 15.97 -5.88
C ASN A 35 20.51 14.66 -5.10
N HIS A 36 20.15 14.64 -3.81
CA HIS A 36 20.39 13.50 -2.90
C HIS A 36 19.15 13.15 -2.04
N PRO A 37 17.99 12.87 -2.65
CA PRO A 37 16.73 12.73 -1.91
C PRO A 37 16.73 11.55 -0.93
N ARG A 38 17.38 10.43 -1.27
CA ARG A 38 17.46 9.25 -0.40
C ARG A 38 18.32 9.50 0.84
N GLN A 39 19.41 10.24 0.70
CA GLN A 39 20.24 10.64 1.83
C GLN A 39 19.51 11.64 2.74
N GLN A 40 18.65 12.49 2.18
CA GLN A 40 17.79 13.35 2.99
C GLN A 40 16.71 12.55 3.71
N GLN A 41 16.11 11.56 3.05
CA GLN A 41 15.11 10.68 3.65
C GLN A 41 15.65 9.92 4.86
N SER A 42 16.90 9.46 4.83
CA SER A 42 17.50 8.74 5.97
C SER A 42 17.72 9.62 7.21
N LYS A 43 17.66 10.95 7.06
CA LYS A 43 17.76 11.91 8.16
C LYS A 43 16.39 12.26 8.77
N LEU A 44 15.29 11.79 8.18
CA LEU A 44 13.95 12.05 8.71
C LEU A 44 13.75 11.32 10.04
N THR A 45 13.14 12.01 11.00
CA THR A 45 12.77 11.46 12.32
C THR A 45 11.28 11.70 12.59
N GLY A 46 10.75 11.08 13.64
CA GLY A 46 9.36 11.29 14.07
C GLY A 46 8.34 11.04 12.95
N PHE A 47 7.53 12.06 12.63
CA PHE A 47 6.54 11.99 11.56
C PHE A 47 7.16 11.66 10.19
N GLY A 48 8.31 12.25 9.85
CA GLY A 48 8.96 12.03 8.56
C GLY A 48 9.44 10.58 8.38
N ALA A 49 10.02 10.00 9.44
CA ALA A 49 10.40 8.59 9.45
C ALA A 49 9.17 7.67 9.27
N ARG A 50 8.06 7.98 9.96
CA ARG A 50 6.79 7.24 9.82
C ARG A 50 6.21 7.35 8.41
N ALA A 51 6.25 8.53 7.81
CA ALA A 51 5.82 8.74 6.43
C ALA A 51 6.67 7.93 5.44
N LEU A 52 8.00 7.92 5.62
CA LEU A 52 8.90 7.15 4.76
C LEU A 52 8.61 5.65 4.85
N ALA A 53 8.45 5.14 6.08
CA ALA A 53 8.12 3.74 6.30
C ALA A 53 6.75 3.35 5.71
N ALA A 54 5.74 4.22 5.83
CA ALA A 54 4.42 4.01 5.21
C ALA A 54 4.52 3.95 3.67
N HIS A 55 5.27 4.87 3.06
CA HIS A 55 5.54 4.89 1.62
C HIS A 55 6.24 3.61 1.13
N GLN A 56 7.27 3.16 1.84
CA GLN A 56 7.99 1.92 1.51
C GLN A 56 7.10 0.69 1.65
N ASN A 57 6.33 0.61 2.76
CA ASN A 57 5.42 -0.51 2.97
C ASN A 57 4.26 -0.55 1.95
N ALA A 58 3.86 0.59 1.39
CA ALA A 58 2.90 0.61 0.29
C ALA A 58 3.46 -0.11 -0.96
N PHE A 59 4.76 0.03 -1.27
CA PHE A 59 5.40 -0.74 -2.34
C PHE A 59 5.45 -2.24 -2.03
N GLU A 60 5.80 -2.62 -0.80
CA GLU A 60 5.80 -4.04 -0.37
C GLU A 60 4.42 -4.67 -0.54
N SER A 61 3.36 -3.94 -0.18
CA SER A 61 1.99 -4.43 -0.31
C SER A 61 1.55 -4.60 -1.77
N VAL A 62 1.88 -3.65 -2.65
CA VAL A 62 1.48 -3.76 -4.06
C VAL A 62 2.25 -4.87 -4.78
N ILE A 63 3.49 -5.16 -4.38
CA ILE A 63 4.26 -6.30 -4.88
C ILE A 63 3.54 -7.63 -4.63
N LEU A 64 2.84 -7.77 -3.50
CA LEU A 64 2.03 -8.96 -3.21
C LEU A 64 0.66 -8.93 -3.89
N PHE A 65 -0.01 -7.77 -3.90
CA PHE A 65 -1.38 -7.65 -4.38
C PHE A 65 -1.50 -7.68 -5.91
N ALA A 66 -0.58 -7.05 -6.64
CA ALA A 66 -0.66 -6.96 -8.09
C ALA A 66 -0.63 -8.34 -8.77
N PRO A 67 0.30 -9.26 -8.43
CA PRO A 67 0.28 -10.62 -8.95
C PRO A 67 -1.01 -11.38 -8.61
N ALA A 68 -1.56 -11.21 -7.40
CA ALA A 68 -2.79 -11.87 -7.00
C ALA A 68 -3.98 -11.47 -7.89
N VAL A 69 -4.15 -10.17 -8.13
CA VAL A 69 -5.23 -9.66 -9.00
C VAL A 69 -5.00 -10.05 -10.46
N ILE A 70 -3.76 -9.99 -10.94
CA ILE A 70 -3.42 -10.40 -12.31
C ILE A 70 -3.72 -11.90 -12.51
N LEU A 71 -3.33 -12.76 -11.57
CA LEU A 71 -3.63 -14.19 -11.60
C LEU A 71 -5.13 -14.45 -11.67
N ALA A 72 -5.92 -13.76 -10.84
CA ALA A 72 -7.37 -13.87 -10.86
C ALA A 72 -7.98 -13.46 -12.21
N LEU A 73 -7.47 -12.39 -12.82
CA LEU A 73 -7.93 -11.93 -14.13
C LEU A 73 -7.56 -12.91 -15.25
N VAL A 74 -6.32 -13.43 -15.26
CA VAL A 74 -5.83 -14.35 -16.30
C VAL A 74 -6.48 -15.73 -16.21
N THR A 75 -6.76 -16.21 -14.99
CA THR A 75 -7.46 -17.49 -14.77
C THR A 75 -8.98 -17.37 -14.89
N GLY A 76 -9.52 -16.17 -15.12
CA GLY A 76 -10.96 -15.94 -15.20
C GLY A 76 -11.71 -15.98 -13.86
N ASN A 77 -10.99 -16.14 -12.75
CA ASN A 77 -11.53 -16.16 -11.39
C ASN A 77 -11.97 -14.76 -10.93
N THR A 78 -13.15 -14.35 -11.35
CA THR A 78 -13.68 -12.99 -11.13
C THR A 78 -14.95 -12.96 -10.29
N GLN A 79 -15.12 -14.00 -9.48
CA GLN A 79 -16.26 -14.22 -8.59
C GLN A 79 -16.38 -13.08 -7.57
N GLN A 80 -17.59 -12.87 -7.04
CA GLN A 80 -17.88 -11.78 -6.11
C GLN A 80 -16.94 -11.77 -4.88
N ASN A 81 -16.54 -12.93 -4.38
CA ASN A 81 -15.65 -13.02 -3.23
C ASN A 81 -14.25 -12.41 -3.50
N ILE A 82 -13.65 -12.71 -4.66
CA ILE A 82 -12.37 -12.14 -5.10
C ILE A 82 -12.48 -10.61 -5.26
N VAL A 83 -13.62 -10.14 -5.77
CA VAL A 83 -13.89 -8.69 -5.87
C VAL A 83 -13.95 -8.03 -4.49
N ILE A 84 -14.64 -8.65 -3.52
CA ILE A 84 -14.71 -8.15 -2.14
C ILE A 84 -13.31 -8.12 -1.51
N LEU A 85 -12.54 -9.20 -1.65
CA LEU A 85 -11.16 -9.28 -1.12
C LEU A 85 -10.26 -8.18 -1.71
N ALA A 86 -10.39 -7.89 -3.00
CA ALA A 86 -9.64 -6.81 -3.65
C ALA A 86 -10.01 -5.43 -3.09
N VAL A 87 -11.30 -5.16 -2.87
CA VAL A 87 -11.76 -3.90 -2.26
C VAL A 87 -11.27 -3.79 -0.81
N VAL A 88 -11.41 -4.86 -0.03
CA VAL A 88 -10.94 -4.92 1.37
C VAL A 88 -9.44 -4.66 1.45
N HIS A 89 -8.65 -5.25 0.55
CA HIS A 89 -7.22 -4.97 0.46
C HIS A 89 -6.95 -3.47 0.31
N VAL A 90 -7.54 -2.83 -0.71
CA VAL A 90 -7.31 -1.40 -0.99
C VAL A 90 -7.71 -0.52 0.20
N VAL A 91 -8.89 -0.74 0.78
CA VAL A 91 -9.37 0.00 1.96
C VAL A 91 -8.42 -0.18 3.14
N ALA A 92 -8.05 -1.42 3.45
CA ALA A 92 -7.11 -1.72 4.53
C ALA A 92 -5.74 -1.05 4.31
N ARG A 93 -5.27 -0.93 3.07
CA ARG A 93 -4.01 -0.26 2.74
C ARG A 93 -4.05 1.26 2.86
N VAL A 94 -5.19 1.88 2.53
CA VAL A 94 -5.41 3.31 2.81
C VAL A 94 -5.42 3.56 4.31
N LEU A 95 -6.18 2.75 5.07
CA LEU A 95 -6.23 2.84 6.54
C LEU A 95 -4.86 2.61 7.17
N TYR A 96 -4.11 1.60 6.72
CA TYR A 96 -2.76 1.32 7.19
C TYR A 96 -1.85 2.56 7.08
N ASN A 97 -1.85 3.23 5.92
CA ASN A 97 -1.03 4.42 5.69
C ASN A 97 -1.43 5.56 6.65
N ILE A 98 -2.73 5.83 6.80
CA ILE A 98 -3.23 6.87 7.70
C ILE A 98 -2.83 6.56 9.15
N LEU A 99 -3.07 5.33 9.61
CA LEU A 99 -2.73 4.88 10.97
C LEU A 99 -1.24 4.96 11.25
N TYR A 100 -0.40 4.70 10.23
CA TYR A 100 1.06 4.86 10.34
C TYR A 100 1.43 6.31 10.61
N LEU A 101 0.88 7.26 9.87
CA LEU A 101 1.14 8.69 10.06
C LEU A 101 0.71 9.16 11.45
N LEU A 102 -0.46 8.70 11.90
CA LEU A 102 -1.05 8.98 13.22
C LEU A 102 -0.38 8.24 14.39
N ASN A 103 0.58 7.34 14.12
CA ASN A 103 1.29 6.55 15.12
C ASN A 103 0.38 5.60 15.95
N ILE A 104 -0.66 5.03 15.34
CA ILE A 104 -1.59 4.10 16.01
C ILE A 104 -1.18 2.66 15.68
N SER A 105 -0.40 2.04 16.58
CA SER A 105 0.32 0.80 16.30
C SER A 105 -0.57 -0.44 16.11
N LEU A 106 -1.52 -0.69 17.02
CA LEU A 106 -2.32 -1.92 17.01
C LEU A 106 -3.22 -2.01 15.77
N LEU A 107 -4.03 -0.98 15.51
CA LEU A 107 -4.90 -0.95 14.34
C LEU A 107 -4.11 -1.01 13.04
N ARG A 108 -2.92 -0.39 13.00
CA ARG A 108 -2.02 -0.48 11.84
C ARG A 108 -1.64 -1.93 11.56
N SER A 109 -1.23 -2.69 12.58
CA SER A 109 -0.86 -4.10 12.40
C SER A 109 -2.05 -4.96 11.93
N ILE A 110 -3.26 -4.70 12.45
CA ILE A 110 -4.48 -5.38 12.00
C ILE A 110 -4.75 -5.07 10.53
N ALA A 111 -4.72 -3.79 10.12
CA ALA A 111 -4.94 -3.38 8.74
C ALA A 111 -3.91 -4.00 7.78
N TRP A 112 -2.65 -4.11 8.22
CA TRP A 112 -1.61 -4.81 7.47
C TRP A 112 -1.95 -6.29 7.28
N ALA A 113 -2.30 -7.00 8.36
CA ALA A 113 -2.62 -8.42 8.30
C ALA A 113 -3.82 -8.69 7.40
N VAL A 114 -4.89 -7.89 7.52
CA VAL A 114 -6.09 -7.98 6.68
C VAL A 114 -5.73 -7.83 5.20
N ALA A 115 -4.98 -6.78 4.84
CA ALA A 115 -4.59 -6.56 3.46
C ALA A 115 -3.73 -7.71 2.90
N THR A 116 -2.73 -8.15 3.66
CA THR A 116 -1.83 -9.25 3.27
C THR A 116 -2.60 -10.55 3.06
N LEU A 117 -3.49 -10.92 4.00
CA LEU A 117 -4.31 -12.12 3.90
C LEU A 117 -5.25 -12.06 2.69
N CYS A 118 -5.84 -10.90 2.37
CA CYS A 118 -6.67 -10.77 1.16
C CYS A 118 -5.90 -11.16 -0.10
N SER A 119 -4.65 -10.72 -0.26
CA SER A 119 -3.82 -11.08 -1.43
C SER A 119 -3.59 -12.59 -1.51
N PHE A 120 -3.26 -13.24 -0.40
CA PHE A 120 -3.05 -14.70 -0.37
C PHE A 120 -4.34 -15.48 -0.62
N VAL A 121 -5.47 -15.04 -0.06
CA VAL A 121 -6.76 -15.69 -0.25
C VAL A 121 -7.24 -15.56 -1.70
N ILE A 122 -6.98 -14.43 -2.37
CA ILE A 122 -7.24 -14.28 -3.81
C ILE A 122 -6.46 -15.33 -4.60
N VAL A 123 -5.16 -15.47 -4.34
CA VAL A 123 -4.32 -16.49 -5.01
C VAL A 123 -4.86 -17.90 -4.73
N PHE A 124 -5.19 -18.19 -3.48
CA PHE A 124 -5.73 -19.49 -3.08
C PHE A 124 -7.04 -19.82 -3.81
N GLN A 125 -7.93 -18.85 -4.01
CA GLN A 125 -9.19 -19.04 -4.74
C GLN A 125 -9.01 -19.17 -6.25
N CYS A 126 -7.80 -18.95 -6.78
CA CYS A 126 -7.49 -19.20 -8.19
C CYS A 126 -6.95 -20.61 -8.45
N ILE A 127 -6.75 -21.42 -7.40
CA ILE A 127 -6.31 -22.81 -7.53
C ILE A 127 -7.47 -23.63 -8.11
N PRO A 128 -7.24 -24.44 -9.17
CA PRO A 128 -8.25 -25.28 -9.80
C PRO A 128 -8.88 -26.32 -8.86
#